data_AF-A0A8T4XNY5-F1
#
_entry.id   AF-A0A8T4XNY5-F1
#
_cell.length_a   1.000
_cell.length_b   1.000
_cell.length_c   1.000
_cell.angle_alpha   90.00
_cell.angle_beta   90.00
_cell.angle_gamma   90.00
#
_symmetry.space_group_name_H-M   'P 1'
#
loop_
_entity.id
_entity.type
_entity.pdbx_description
1 polymer ?
#
loop_
_entity_poly.entity_id
_entity_poly.type
_entity_poly.pdbx_seq_one_letter_code
_entity_poly.pdbx_strand_id
1 'polypeptide(L)'
;PSFSLSIPTISMPPMPPISSILTSRSNVVASRIGDDELRIIDMLVKAGLFNTRSEAVAYLVREGIKARRDIVDRVSSSLEEISRLRKEVEEHVKRLRMELGLSRSEAPEGSEGKESLGKRKACPKCGRSLENMPEEIMICPYCGFRLRKG
;
A
#
# COMPACT_ATOMS: atom_id res chain seq x y z
N PRO A 1 5.88 -55.58 -31.94
CA PRO A 1 6.16 -55.45 -30.50
C PRO A 1 5.77 -54.05 -29.99
N SER A 2 4.57 -53.94 -29.44
CA SER A 2 4.02 -52.73 -28.83
C SER A 2 4.47 -52.65 -27.37
N PHE A 3 5.38 -51.73 -27.06
CA PHE A 3 5.81 -51.48 -25.69
C PHE A 3 4.84 -50.49 -25.03
N SER A 4 4.01 -50.98 -24.12
CA SER A 4 3.20 -50.15 -23.22
C SER A 4 4.07 -49.65 -22.06
N LEU A 5 4.40 -48.36 -22.06
CA LEU A 5 5.09 -47.69 -20.94
C LEU A 5 4.03 -47.28 -19.90
N SER A 6 3.91 -48.07 -18.84
CA SER A 6 3.17 -47.72 -17.63
C SER A 6 4.03 -46.81 -16.76
N ILE A 7 3.67 -45.54 -16.67
CA ILE A 7 4.33 -44.57 -15.78
C ILE A 7 3.85 -44.85 -14.34
N PRO A 8 4.76 -45.05 -13.37
CA PRO A 8 4.37 -45.22 -11.97
C PRO A 8 3.86 -43.89 -11.40
N THR A 9 2.68 -43.90 -10.81
CA THR A 9 2.10 -42.73 -10.13
C THR A 9 2.88 -42.44 -8.86
N ILE A 10 3.72 -41.40 -8.89
CA ILE A 10 4.37 -40.87 -7.68
C ILE A 10 3.29 -40.14 -6.87
N SER A 11 2.96 -40.67 -5.70
CA SER A 11 2.07 -40.02 -4.73
C SER A 11 2.78 -38.79 -4.16
N MET A 12 2.49 -37.61 -4.71
CA MET A 12 2.97 -36.35 -4.14
C MET A 12 2.21 -36.06 -2.84
N PRO A 13 2.89 -35.64 -1.76
CA PRO A 13 2.21 -35.17 -0.55
C PRO A 13 1.33 -33.95 -0.88
N PRO A 14 0.20 -33.77 -0.19
CA PRO A 14 -0.70 -32.65 -0.42
C PRO A 14 0.06 -31.33 -0.20
N MET A 15 0.12 -30.49 -1.23
CA MET A 15 0.71 -29.16 -1.08
C MET A 15 -0.11 -28.35 -0.06
N PRO A 16 0.56 -27.63 0.85
CA PRO A 16 -0.15 -26.74 1.77
C PRO A 16 -0.86 -25.62 0.98
N PRO A 17 -2.03 -25.15 1.44
CA PRO A 17 -2.76 -24.09 0.78
C PRO A 17 -1.94 -22.79 0.81
N ILE A 18 -1.82 -22.12 -0.35
CA ILE A 18 -1.04 -20.89 -0.56
C ILE A 18 -1.40 -19.78 0.46
N SER A 19 -2.61 -19.84 1.03
CA SER A 19 -3.10 -18.91 2.05
C SER A 19 -2.23 -18.84 3.32
N SER A 20 -1.52 -19.91 3.71
CA SER A 20 -0.64 -19.88 4.88
C SER A 20 0.68 -19.13 4.64
N ILE A 21 1.09 -18.95 3.37
CA ILE A 21 2.29 -18.18 2.99
C ILE A 21 2.00 -16.67 2.92
N LEU A 22 0.74 -16.28 2.69
CA LEU A 22 0.34 -14.89 2.46
C LEU A 22 0.17 -14.05 3.75
N THR A 23 0.55 -14.57 4.92
CA THR A 23 0.42 -13.89 6.22
C THR A 23 1.61 -12.98 6.55
N SER A 24 2.14 -12.31 5.54
CA SER A 24 2.82 -11.03 5.75
C SER A 24 2.42 -10.12 4.60
N ARG A 25 1.71 -9.03 4.89
CA ARG A 25 1.46 -7.99 3.89
C ARG A 25 2.79 -7.30 3.60
N SER A 26 3.60 -7.92 2.74
CA SER A 26 4.86 -7.37 2.28
C SER A 26 4.57 -6.42 1.12
N ASN A 27 5.14 -5.22 1.20
CA ASN A 27 5.13 -4.28 0.09
C ASN A 27 6.30 -4.63 -0.83
N VAL A 28 6.07 -4.62 -2.14
CA VAL A 28 7.11 -4.84 -3.13
C VAL A 28 7.40 -3.52 -3.84
N VAL A 29 8.67 -3.12 -3.81
CA VAL A 29 9.17 -1.97 -4.55
C VAL A 29 10.18 -2.48 -5.57
N ALA A 30 9.89 -2.30 -6.85
CA ALA A 30 10.84 -2.57 -7.92
C ALA A 30 11.77 -1.35 -8.06
N SER A 31 13.08 -1.56 -8.00
CA SER A 31 14.08 -0.51 -8.19
C SER A 31 15.17 -0.98 -9.14
N ARG A 32 15.74 -0.04 -9.90
CA ARG A 32 16.99 -0.26 -10.61
C ARG A 32 18.14 -0.22 -9.61
N ILE A 33 19.12 -1.09 -9.80
CA ILE A 33 20.34 -1.21 -8.98
C ILE A 33 21.51 -1.21 -9.96
N GLY A 34 22.60 -0.53 -9.62
CA GLY A 34 23.81 -0.53 -10.43
C GLY A 34 24.58 -1.85 -10.34
N ASP A 35 25.52 -2.03 -11.27
CA ASP A 35 26.29 -3.28 -11.35
C ASP A 35 27.17 -3.51 -10.12
N ASP A 36 27.74 -2.45 -9.55
CA ASP A 36 28.63 -2.54 -8.39
C ASP A 36 27.85 -2.91 -7.12
N GLU A 37 26.68 -2.28 -6.89
CA GLU A 37 25.82 -2.64 -5.76
C GLU A 37 25.28 -4.07 -5.91
N LEU A 38 24.91 -4.48 -7.12
CA LEU A 38 24.45 -5.85 -7.38
C LEU A 38 25.55 -6.88 -7.11
N ARG A 39 26.81 -6.59 -7.47
CA ARG A 39 27.96 -7.44 -7.15
C ARG A 39 28.17 -7.58 -5.65
N ILE A 40 28.03 -6.50 -4.89
CA ILE A 40 28.12 -6.53 -3.42
C ILE A 40 27.00 -7.40 -2.84
N ILE A 41 25.76 -7.21 -3.29
CA ILE A 41 24.60 -8.01 -2.86
C ILE A 41 24.86 -9.50 -3.14
N ASP A 42 25.35 -9.83 -4.33
CA ASP A 42 25.68 -11.21 -4.71
C ASP A 42 26.78 -11.82 -3.86
N MET A 43 27.80 -11.04 -3.51
CA MET A 43 28.87 -11.48 -2.62
C MET A 43 28.33 -11.85 -1.24
N LEU A 44 27.44 -11.03 -0.68
CA LEU A 44 26.83 -11.29 0.63
C LEU A 44 26.00 -12.57 0.63
N VAL A 45 25.25 -12.83 -0.44
CA VAL A 45 24.49 -14.08 -0.61
C VAL A 45 25.43 -15.28 -0.77
N LYS A 46 26.45 -15.17 -1.63
CA LYS A 46 27.44 -16.25 -1.84
C LYS A 46 28.25 -16.57 -0.58
N ALA A 47 28.51 -15.58 0.26
CA ALA A 47 29.16 -15.76 1.56
C ALA A 47 28.25 -16.41 2.61
N GLY A 48 26.96 -16.64 2.30
CA GLY A 48 25.99 -17.24 3.21
C GLY A 48 25.46 -16.29 4.28
N LEU A 49 25.71 -14.97 4.18
CA LEU A 49 25.18 -13.98 5.12
C LEU A 49 23.66 -13.77 4.93
N PHE A 50 23.17 -13.98 3.72
CA PHE A 50 21.75 -13.92 3.39
C PHE A 50 21.37 -15.07 2.47
N ASN A 51 20.14 -15.56 2.57
CA ASN A 51 19.65 -16.67 1.75
C ASN A 51 19.26 -16.19 0.35
N THR A 52 18.84 -14.93 0.22
CA THR A 52 18.39 -14.34 -1.05
C THR A 52 18.85 -12.90 -1.22
N ARG A 53 18.92 -12.44 -2.47
CA ARG A 53 19.20 -11.03 -2.80
C ARG A 53 18.19 -10.08 -2.17
N SER A 54 16.90 -10.43 -2.22
CA SER A 54 15.83 -9.61 -1.65
C SER A 54 15.96 -9.45 -0.14
N GLU A 55 16.39 -10.49 0.57
CA GLU A 55 16.68 -10.43 2.00
C GLU A 55 17.85 -9.48 2.31
N ALA A 56 18.96 -9.61 1.56
CA ALA A 56 20.13 -8.74 1.69
C ALA A 56 19.76 -7.27 1.42
N VAL A 57 19.02 -6.98 0.35
CA VAL A 57 18.55 -5.63 0.02
C VAL A 57 17.64 -5.09 1.13
N ALA A 58 16.68 -5.87 1.61
CA ALA A 58 15.79 -5.44 2.67
C ALA A 58 16.56 -5.13 3.97
N TYR A 59 17.61 -5.90 4.29
CA TYR A 59 18.49 -5.63 5.40
C TYR A 59 19.26 -4.31 5.20
N LEU A 60 19.94 -4.14 4.07
CA LEU A 60 20.73 -2.95 3.77
C LEU A 60 19.88 -1.67 3.76
N VAL A 61 18.65 -1.73 3.24
CA VAL A 61 17.72 -0.59 3.27
C VAL A 61 17.36 -0.23 4.71
N ARG A 62 17.07 -1.21 5.59
CA ARG A 62 16.78 -0.93 7.00
C ARG A 62 17.96 -0.32 7.71
N GLU A 63 19.17 -0.85 7.52
CA GLU A 63 20.38 -0.30 8.12
C GLU A 63 20.72 1.09 7.56
N GLY A 64 20.49 1.32 6.26
CA GLY A 64 20.64 2.65 5.66
C GLY A 64 19.68 3.68 6.25
N ILE A 65 18.41 3.31 6.48
CA ILE A 65 17.42 4.17 7.16
C ILE A 65 17.87 4.48 8.58
N LYS A 66 18.35 3.49 9.34
CA LYS A 66 18.86 3.71 10.70
C LYS A 66 20.10 4.61 10.70
N ALA A 67 21.03 4.38 9.78
CA ALA A 67 22.27 5.15 9.68
C ALA A 67 22.02 6.61 9.30
N ARG A 68 20.93 6.90 8.58
CA ARG A 68 20.54 8.25 8.14
C ARG A 68 19.25 8.75 8.77
N ARG A 69 19.00 8.33 10.02
CA ARG A 69 17.79 8.68 10.75
C ARG A 69 17.62 10.18 10.93
N ASP A 70 18.72 10.91 11.06
CA ASP A 70 18.76 12.37 11.12
C ASP A 70 18.11 13.06 9.90
N ILE A 71 18.28 12.51 8.70
CA ILE A 71 17.66 13.05 7.48
C ILE A 71 16.18 12.68 7.46
N VAL A 72 15.88 11.42 7.77
CA VAL A 72 14.49 10.92 7.76
C VAL A 72 13.64 11.71 8.74
N ASP A 73 14.14 11.96 9.95
CA ASP A 73 13.44 12.72 10.99
C ASP A 73 13.24 14.19 10.57
N ARG A 74 14.24 14.82 9.96
CA ARG A 74 14.12 16.19 9.43
C ARG A 74 13.05 16.29 8.34
N VAL A 75 13.04 15.36 7.39
CA VAL A 75 12.00 15.30 6.33
C VAL A 75 10.63 15.07 6.94
N SER A 76 10.50 14.17 7.93
CA SER A 76 9.25 13.91 8.63
C SER A 76 8.71 15.19 9.31
N SER A 77 9.57 15.89 10.06
CA SER A 77 9.21 17.15 10.74
C SER A 77 8.72 18.21 9.76
N SER A 78 9.41 18.43 8.64
CA SER A 78 8.97 19.39 7.63
C SER A 78 7.61 19.02 7.02
N LEU A 79 7.35 17.74 6.79
CA LEU A 79 6.06 17.28 6.25
C LEU A 79 4.91 17.43 7.26
N GLU A 80 5.20 17.23 8.55
CA GLU A 80 4.24 17.47 9.63
C GLU A 80 3.89 18.94 9.76
N GLU A 81 4.89 19.83 9.68
CA GLU A 81 4.68 21.28 9.67
C GLU A 81 3.81 21.72 8.50
N ILE A 82 4.11 21.25 7.27
CA ILE A 82 3.29 21.53 6.09
C ILE A 82 1.84 21.07 6.30
N SER A 83 1.66 19.88 6.87
CA SER A 83 0.33 19.32 7.14
C SER A 83 -0.44 20.14 8.17
N ARG A 84 0.22 20.59 9.23
CA ARG A 84 -0.35 21.48 10.25
C ARG A 84 -0.77 22.81 9.64
N LEU A 85 0.11 23.45 8.86
CA LEU A 85 -0.17 24.73 8.22
C LEU A 85 -1.35 24.64 7.25
N ARG A 86 -1.43 23.57 6.44
CA ARG A 86 -2.58 23.33 5.55
C ARG A 86 -3.90 23.27 6.33
N LYS A 87 -3.90 22.59 7.48
CA LYS A 87 -5.08 22.48 8.35
C LYS A 87 -5.46 23.82 8.98
N GLU A 88 -4.48 24.58 9.47
CA GLU A 88 -4.70 25.91 10.05
C GLU A 88 -5.30 26.87 9.02
N VAL A 89 -4.79 26.87 7.79
CA VAL A 89 -5.36 27.66 6.68
C VAL A 89 -6.81 27.26 6.39
N GLU A 90 -7.12 25.96 6.35
CA GLU A 90 -8.48 25.48 6.15
C GLU A 90 -9.44 25.96 7.26
N GLU A 91 -9.01 25.87 8.52
CA GLU A 91 -9.77 26.36 9.67
C GLU A 91 -9.96 27.89 9.62
N HIS A 92 -8.93 28.63 9.23
CA HIS A 92 -8.99 30.09 9.07
C HIS A 92 -9.96 30.50 7.96
N VAL A 93 -9.88 29.87 6.79
CA VAL A 93 -10.80 30.13 5.67
C VAL A 93 -12.24 29.77 6.06
N LYS A 94 -12.45 28.65 6.77
CA LYS A 94 -13.78 28.28 7.27
C LYS A 94 -14.36 29.33 8.21
N ARG A 95 -13.54 29.87 9.12
CA ARG A 95 -13.95 30.94 10.04
C ARG A 95 -14.33 32.21 9.29
N LEU A 96 -13.49 32.64 8.35
CA LEU A 96 -13.75 33.83 7.53
C LEU A 96 -15.04 33.69 6.71
N ARG A 97 -15.34 32.51 6.16
CA ARG A 97 -16.61 32.26 5.46
C ARG A 97 -17.82 32.46 6.37
N MET A 98 -17.73 32.05 7.64
CA MET A 98 -18.80 32.26 8.63
C MET A 98 -18.96 33.74 8.97
N GLU A 99 -17.85 34.46 9.20
CA GLU A 99 -17.86 35.90 9.54
C GLU A 99 -18.41 36.75 8.39
N LEU A 100 -18.04 36.44 7.14
CA LEU A 100 -18.51 37.14 5.95
C LEU A 100 -19.98 36.82 5.59
N GLY A 101 -20.67 35.97 6.37
CA GLY A 101 -22.05 35.59 6.08
C GLY A 101 -22.21 34.81 4.76
N LEU A 102 -21.12 34.25 4.23
CA LEU A 102 -21.11 33.38 3.03
C LEU A 102 -21.67 31.99 3.33
N SER A 103 -22.47 31.87 4.38
CA SER A 103 -23.25 30.70 4.77
C SER A 103 -24.42 30.48 3.80
N ARG A 104 -24.14 30.29 2.52
CA ARG A 104 -25.04 29.61 1.60
C ARG A 104 -24.39 28.29 1.20
N SER A 105 -24.87 27.22 1.86
CA SER A 105 -25.00 25.88 1.30
C SER A 105 -23.89 25.43 0.33
N GLU A 106 -22.78 24.96 0.88
CA GLU A 106 -22.06 23.84 0.26
C GLU A 106 -22.68 22.54 0.78
N ALA A 107 -23.97 22.34 0.46
CA ALA A 107 -24.33 21.01 0.00
C ALA A 107 -23.57 20.81 -1.31
N PRO A 108 -22.94 19.66 -1.57
CA PRO A 108 -22.41 19.39 -2.89
C PRO A 108 -23.61 19.24 -3.84
N GLU A 109 -24.04 20.34 -4.45
CA GLU A 109 -25.04 20.34 -5.51
C GLU A 109 -24.37 20.03 -6.84
N GLY A 110 -24.53 18.78 -7.25
CA GLY A 110 -24.71 18.44 -8.66
C GLY A 110 -26.02 17.66 -8.73
N SER A 111 -27.10 18.32 -9.13
CA SER A 111 -28.38 17.67 -9.42
C SER A 111 -28.81 18.01 -10.84
N GLU A 112 -28.63 17.06 -11.76
CA GLU A 112 -29.54 16.88 -12.88
C GLU A 112 -29.70 15.38 -13.11
N GLY A 113 -30.95 14.92 -13.17
CA GLY A 113 -31.30 13.56 -13.57
C GLY A 113 -31.84 12.69 -12.44
N LYS A 114 -33.15 12.51 -12.44
CA LYS A 114 -33.87 11.50 -11.66
C LYS A 114 -33.31 10.12 -11.98
N GLU A 115 -32.92 9.35 -10.97
CA GLU A 115 -33.10 7.90 -10.79
C GLU A 115 -31.97 7.28 -9.93
N SER A 116 -32.41 6.57 -8.89
CA SER A 116 -31.69 5.56 -8.11
C SER A 116 -30.54 6.02 -7.18
N LEU A 117 -30.83 5.84 -5.89
CA LEU A 117 -30.02 6.09 -4.70
C LEU A 117 -28.75 5.19 -4.63
N GLY A 118 -27.70 5.54 -5.39
CA GLY A 118 -26.39 4.88 -5.33
C GLY A 118 -25.40 5.64 -4.42
N LYS A 119 -25.14 5.15 -3.21
CA LYS A 119 -24.13 5.73 -2.29
C LYS A 119 -22.73 5.67 -2.92
N ARG A 120 -22.07 6.81 -3.12
CA ARG A 120 -20.64 6.86 -3.50
C ARG A 120 -19.82 6.11 -2.45
N LYS A 121 -19.22 4.98 -2.83
CA LYS A 121 -18.37 4.17 -1.95
C LYS A 121 -16.97 4.81 -1.93
N ALA A 122 -16.54 5.36 -0.81
CA ALA A 122 -15.17 5.82 -0.59
C ALA A 122 -14.58 5.12 0.63
N CYS A 123 -13.26 4.94 0.65
CA CYS A 123 -12.60 4.37 1.81
C CYS A 123 -12.56 5.39 2.97
N PRO A 124 -13.08 5.07 4.17
CA PRO A 124 -13.09 6.00 5.30
C PRO A 124 -11.70 6.26 5.91
N LYS A 125 -10.68 5.48 5.51
CA LYS A 125 -9.30 5.66 5.99
C LYS A 125 -8.47 6.55 5.06
N CYS A 126 -8.51 6.31 3.76
CA CYS A 126 -7.63 7.01 2.80
C CYS A 126 -8.36 7.97 1.86
N GLY A 127 -9.70 8.06 1.95
CA GLY A 127 -10.51 8.98 1.14
C GLY A 127 -10.59 8.64 -0.35
N ARG A 128 -9.94 7.57 -0.82
CA ARG A 128 -10.01 7.17 -2.23
C ARG A 128 -11.34 6.53 -2.60
N SER A 129 -11.82 6.88 -3.79
CA SER A 129 -13.04 6.35 -4.39
C SER A 129 -12.93 4.85 -4.65
N LEU A 130 -14.00 4.14 -4.32
CA LEU A 130 -14.24 2.73 -4.57
C LEU A 130 -15.39 2.53 -5.58
N GLU A 131 -15.72 3.59 -6.34
CA GLU A 131 -16.81 3.62 -7.31
C GLU A 131 -16.62 2.58 -8.43
N ASN A 132 -15.37 2.30 -8.81
CA ASN A 132 -15.01 1.30 -9.83
C ASN A 132 -14.68 -0.09 -9.26
N MET A 133 -15.13 -0.39 -8.03
CA MET A 133 -14.77 -1.59 -7.30
C MET A 133 -15.99 -2.51 -7.09
N PRO A 134 -15.83 -3.85 -7.15
CA PRO A 134 -16.91 -4.77 -6.85
C PRO A 134 -17.53 -4.51 -5.47
N GLU A 135 -18.85 -4.68 -5.37
CA GLU A 135 -19.63 -4.28 -4.19
C GLU A 135 -19.27 -5.02 -2.90
N GLU A 136 -18.59 -6.15 -3.03
CA GLU A 136 -18.22 -7.07 -1.95
C GLU A 136 -16.79 -6.86 -1.43
N ILE A 137 -16.18 -5.71 -1.75
CA ILE A 137 -14.80 -5.47 -1.32
C ILE A 137 -14.69 -5.31 0.20
N MET A 138 -14.09 -6.31 0.85
CA MET A 138 -13.86 -6.33 2.30
C MET A 138 -12.68 -5.46 2.72
N ILE A 139 -11.73 -5.22 1.82
CA ILE A 139 -10.46 -4.54 2.09
C ILE A 139 -10.19 -3.48 1.01
N CYS A 140 -9.94 -2.23 1.40
CA CYS A 140 -9.55 -1.18 0.46
C CYS A 140 -8.22 -1.53 -0.25
N PRO A 141 -8.17 -1.50 -1.59
CA PRO A 141 -6.98 -1.89 -2.37
C PRO A 141 -5.86 -0.85 -2.25
N TYR A 142 -6.18 0.37 -1.83
CA TYR A 142 -5.22 1.47 -1.78
C TYR A 142 -4.50 1.61 -0.43
N CYS A 143 -5.12 1.19 0.67
CA CYS A 143 -4.57 1.41 2.02
C CYS A 143 -4.71 0.20 2.96
N GLY A 144 -5.30 -0.91 2.48
CA GLY A 144 -5.48 -2.15 3.23
C GLY A 144 -6.51 -2.09 4.36
N PHE A 145 -7.32 -1.03 4.46
CA PHE A 145 -8.35 -0.86 5.50
C PHE A 145 -9.54 -1.81 5.30
N ARG A 146 -10.08 -2.39 6.38
CA ARG A 146 -11.28 -3.22 6.32
C ARG A 146 -12.54 -2.34 6.19
N LEU A 147 -13.27 -2.49 5.08
CA LEU A 147 -14.45 -1.69 4.75
C LEU A 147 -15.74 -2.18 5.41
N ARG A 148 -15.81 -3.47 5.77
CA ARG A 148 -16.89 -4.06 6.57
C ARG A 148 -16.32 -4.79 7.78
N LYS A 149 -16.97 -4.64 8.94
CA LYS A 149 -16.80 -5.53 10.09
C LYS A 149 -17.69 -6.75 9.81
N GLY A 150 -17.07 -7.93 9.74
CA GLY A 150 -17.82 -9.19 9.91
C GLY A 150 -18.29 -9.30 11.35
#